data_AF-A0A8J6BF46-F1
#
_entry.id   AF-A0A8J6BF46-F1
#
_cell.length_a   1.000
_cell.length_b   1.000
_cell.length_c   1.000
_cell.angle_alpha   90.00
_cell.angle_beta   90.00
_cell.angle_gamma   90.00
#
_symmetry.space_group_name_H-M   'P 1'
#
loop_
_entity.id
_entity.type
_entity.pdbx_description
1 polymer ?
#
loop_
_entity_poly.entity_id
_entity_poly.type
_entity_poly.pdbx_seq_one_letter_code
_entity_poly.pdbx_strand_id
1 'polypeptide(L)'
;MEDEDISERKLKIASILDRVKSFKTKYGNEDNWTDELTFTKSSADTTEHSGVFNHLLTLKTPEEWLISLLKLESTGLPQSDRMLLNKLIDNYTQAVEVLSPEKHSHNESYAKILVRYAELKA
;
A
#
# COMPACT_ATOMS: atom_id res chain seq x y z
N MET A 1 5.37 -9.62 -48.95
CA MET A 1 6.33 -9.33 -47.87
C MET A 1 5.59 -8.72 -46.68
N GLU A 2 4.43 -9.29 -46.31
CA GLU A 2 3.54 -8.77 -45.25
C GLU A 2 3.09 -9.90 -44.30
N ASP A 3 2.98 -11.13 -44.80
CA ASP A 3 2.61 -12.31 -44.01
C ASP A 3 3.66 -12.72 -42.97
N GLU A 4 4.94 -12.47 -43.27
CA GLU A 4 6.08 -12.82 -42.41
C GLU A 4 6.12 -11.93 -41.16
N ASP A 5 5.74 -10.66 -41.31
CA ASP A 5 5.66 -9.66 -40.24
C ASP A 5 4.43 -9.87 -39.33
N ILE A 6 3.33 -10.42 -39.88
CA ILE A 6 2.17 -10.84 -39.07
C ILE A 6 2.51 -12.09 -38.25
N SER A 7 3.26 -13.02 -38.82
CA SER A 7 3.69 -14.24 -38.15
C SER A 7 4.63 -13.95 -36.96
N GLU A 8 5.58 -13.03 -37.15
CA GLU A 8 6.49 -12.60 -36.07
C GLU A 8 5.74 -11.90 -34.92
N ARG A 9 4.75 -11.05 -35.24
CA ARG A 9 3.91 -10.41 -34.21
C ARG A 9 3.10 -11.43 -33.41
N LYS A 10 2.54 -12.45 -34.07
CA LYS A 10 1.82 -13.54 -33.38
C LYS A 10 2.73 -14.32 -32.43
N LEU A 11 3.97 -14.58 -32.83
CA LEU A 11 4.97 -15.26 -31.98
C LEU A 11 5.34 -14.42 -30.75
N LYS A 12 5.52 -13.09 -30.90
CA LYS A 12 5.76 -12.19 -29.77
C LYS A 12 4.58 -12.17 -28.78
N ILE A 13 3.35 -12.11 -29.28
CA ILE A 13 2.13 -12.16 -28.44
C ILE A 13 2.05 -13.48 -27.67
N ALA A 14 2.33 -14.61 -28.33
CA ALA A 14 2.34 -15.92 -27.67
C ALA A 14 3.40 -16.00 -26.56
N SER A 15 4.60 -15.47 -26.78
CA SER A 15 5.67 -15.43 -25.78
C SER A 15 5.31 -14.57 -24.56
N ILE A 16 4.59 -13.46 -24.76
CA ILE A 16 4.09 -12.61 -23.67
C ILE A 16 3.02 -13.35 -22.85
N LEU A 17 2.06 -14.01 -23.51
CA LEU A 17 0.99 -14.74 -22.83
C LEU A 17 1.53 -15.87 -21.95
N ASP A 18 2.51 -16.62 -22.46
CA ASP A 18 3.17 -17.68 -21.70
C ASP A 18 3.88 -17.14 -20.45
N ARG A 19 4.60 -16.01 -20.62
CA ARG A 19 5.28 -15.33 -19.52
C ARG A 19 4.30 -14.83 -18.46
N VAL A 20 3.16 -14.23 -18.84
CA VAL A 20 2.10 -13.82 -17.91
C VAL A 20 1.50 -15.00 -17.16
N LYS A 21 1.29 -16.12 -17.85
CA LYS A 21 0.75 -17.35 -17.24
C LYS A 21 1.68 -17.90 -16.16
N SER A 22 2.99 -17.86 -16.38
CA SER A 22 4.01 -18.28 -15.41
C SER A 22 4.03 -17.41 -14.14
N PHE A 23 3.72 -16.12 -14.26
CA PHE A 23 3.60 -15.23 -13.11
C PHE A 23 2.36 -15.56 -12.27
N LYS A 24 1.24 -15.91 -12.91
CA LYS A 24 -0.01 -16.24 -12.22
C LYS A 24 0.08 -17.52 -11.38
N THR A 25 0.86 -18.52 -11.83
CA THR A 25 1.10 -19.75 -11.05
C THR A 25 2.13 -19.59 -9.94
N LYS A 26 3.02 -18.58 -10.02
CA LYS A 26 4.02 -18.33 -8.98
C LYS A 26 3.46 -17.61 -7.73
N TYR A 27 2.25 -17.05 -7.84
CA TYR A 27 1.54 -16.33 -6.77
C TYR A 27 0.16 -16.92 -6.46
N GLY A 28 -0.15 -18.11 -6.97
CA GLY A 28 -1.47 -18.72 -6.85
C GLY A 28 -1.40 -20.12 -6.30
N ASN A 29 -1.14 -20.23 -4.98
CA ASN A 29 -1.65 -21.33 -4.17
C ASN A 29 -1.57 -20.98 -2.67
N GLU A 30 -2.52 -20.20 -2.20
CA GLU A 30 -2.94 -20.19 -0.79
C GLU A 30 -4.44 -19.93 -0.69
N ASP A 31 -5.19 -21.02 -0.85
CA ASP A 31 -6.55 -21.14 -0.33
C ASP A 31 -6.49 -21.08 1.21
N ASN A 32 -6.37 -19.90 1.80
CA ASN A 32 -6.74 -19.68 3.21
C ASN A 32 -6.86 -18.18 3.56
N TRP A 33 -7.89 -17.50 3.07
CA TRP A 33 -8.39 -16.30 3.76
C TRP A 33 -9.82 -16.58 4.23
N THR A 34 -9.89 -16.97 5.50
CA THR A 34 -11.05 -16.98 6.41
C THR A 34 -12.14 -16.00 5.98
N ASP A 35 -13.34 -16.47 5.67
CA ASP A 35 -14.43 -16.61 6.65
C ASP A 35 -14.43 -15.47 7.67
N GLU A 36 -15.04 -14.36 7.27
CA GLU A 36 -16.05 -13.61 8.02
C GLU A 36 -16.11 -12.18 7.46
N LEU A 37 -16.71 -12.06 6.27
CA LEU A 37 -17.10 -10.79 5.69
C LEU A 37 -18.37 -10.33 6.39
N THR A 38 -18.25 -9.96 7.67
CA THR A 38 -19.26 -9.15 8.35
C THR A 38 -19.20 -7.75 7.76
N PHE A 39 -19.82 -7.60 6.59
CA PHE A 39 -20.33 -6.32 6.13
C PHE A 39 -21.32 -5.82 7.18
N THR A 40 -20.83 -5.11 8.20
CA THR A 40 -21.68 -4.27 9.02
C THR A 40 -22.21 -3.19 8.10
N LYS A 41 -23.44 -3.43 7.65
CA LYS A 41 -24.32 -2.53 6.95
C LYS A 41 -24.45 -1.22 7.75
N SER A 42 -23.52 -0.31 7.53
CA SER A 42 -23.64 1.09 7.93
C SER A 42 -24.35 1.82 6.80
N SER A 43 -25.67 1.83 6.91
CA SER A 43 -26.58 2.72 6.20
C SER A 43 -26.18 4.19 6.44
N ALA A 44 -25.87 4.93 5.38
CA ALA A 44 -26.47 6.25 5.05
C ALA A 44 -25.58 7.01 4.06
N ASP A 45 -26.14 7.16 2.85
CA ASP A 45 -26.23 8.37 2.03
C ASP A 45 -25.04 9.37 1.92
N THR A 46 -24.77 9.70 0.65
CA THR A 46 -23.99 10.83 0.10
C THR A 46 -22.45 10.73 0.04
N THR A 47 -21.95 10.58 -1.21
CA THR A 47 -20.62 10.98 -1.71
C THR A 47 -19.42 10.05 -1.42
N GLU A 48 -19.31 8.93 -2.15
CA GLU A 48 -18.33 7.85 -1.90
C GLU A 48 -17.00 7.92 -2.69
N HIS A 49 -16.59 9.05 -3.26
CA HIS A 49 -15.27 9.11 -3.92
C HIS A 49 -14.09 9.10 -2.94
N SER A 50 -14.33 9.34 -1.64
CA SER A 50 -13.28 9.27 -0.60
C SER A 50 -13.00 7.84 -0.12
N GLY A 51 -13.93 6.88 -0.31
CA GLY A 51 -13.81 5.52 0.21
C GLY A 51 -12.75 4.69 -0.50
N VAL A 52 -12.58 4.87 -1.82
CA VAL A 52 -11.59 4.13 -2.61
C VAL A 52 -10.16 4.50 -2.23
N PHE A 53 -9.90 5.78 -1.97
CA PHE A 53 -8.58 6.25 -1.53
C PHE A 53 -8.22 5.66 -0.15
N ASN A 54 -9.17 5.69 0.79
CA ASN A 54 -9.00 5.05 2.10
C ASN A 54 -8.77 3.54 1.97
N HIS A 55 -9.44 2.87 1.02
CA HIS A 55 -9.23 1.46 0.75
C HIS A 55 -7.83 1.14 0.19
N LEU A 56 -7.33 1.98 -0.73
CA LEU A 56 -5.96 1.87 -1.26
C LEU A 56 -4.90 2.12 -0.19
N LEU A 57 -5.19 3.01 0.77
CA LEU A 57 -4.33 3.25 1.93
C LEU A 57 -4.30 2.05 2.89
N THR A 58 -5.45 1.39 3.10
CA THR A 58 -5.55 0.16 3.93
C THR A 58 -4.83 -1.06 3.35
N LEU A 59 -4.38 -1.03 2.09
CA LEU A 59 -3.59 -2.10 1.48
C LEU A 59 -2.11 -2.03 1.84
N LYS A 60 -1.63 -0.88 2.32
CA LYS A 60 -0.21 -0.63 2.46
C LYS A 60 0.35 -1.28 3.73
N THR A 61 1.39 -2.09 3.60
CA THR A 61 2.00 -2.78 4.75
C THR A 61 2.80 -1.80 5.63
N PRO A 62 3.13 -2.15 6.89
CA PRO A 62 3.99 -1.32 7.74
C PRO A 62 5.32 -0.93 7.09
N GLU A 63 5.93 -1.83 6.32
CA GLU A 63 7.20 -1.59 5.60
C GLU A 63 7.03 -0.52 4.51
N GLU A 64 5.96 -0.62 3.73
CA GLU A 64 5.67 0.33 2.65
C GLU A 64 5.30 1.71 3.21
N TRP A 65 4.57 1.77 4.34
CA TRP A 65 4.36 3.00 5.11
C TRP A 65 5.68 3.60 5.55
N LEU A 66 6.54 2.82 6.24
CA LEU A 66 7.83 3.28 6.74
C LEU A 66 8.72 3.82 5.62
N ILE A 67 8.81 3.14 4.48
CA ILE A 67 9.59 3.62 3.33
C ILE A 67 9.09 4.97 2.82
N SER A 68 7.78 5.18 2.72
CA SER A 68 7.23 6.48 2.29
C SER A 68 7.46 7.59 3.32
N LEU A 69 7.33 7.27 4.61
CA LEU A 69 7.56 8.23 5.69
C LEU A 69 9.02 8.67 5.73
N LEU A 70 9.97 7.74 5.61
CA LEU A 70 11.40 8.04 5.53
C LEU A 70 11.76 8.84 4.27
N LYS A 71 11.13 8.55 3.12
CA LYS A 71 11.29 9.37 1.91
C LYS A 71 10.80 10.80 2.14
N LEU A 72 9.67 10.99 2.81
CA LEU A 72 9.17 12.32 3.15
C LEU A 72 10.13 13.04 4.13
N GLU A 73 10.60 12.35 5.16
CA GLU A 73 11.54 12.90 6.15
C GLU A 73 12.87 13.30 5.48
N SER A 74 13.32 12.55 4.47
CA SER A 74 14.55 12.88 3.73
C SER A 74 14.48 14.18 2.91
N THR A 75 13.31 14.81 2.78
CA THR A 75 13.15 16.07 2.04
C THR A 75 13.62 17.30 2.80
N GLY A 76 13.91 17.19 4.10
CA GLY A 76 14.40 18.32 4.89
C GLY A 76 14.61 17.98 6.37
N LEU A 77 14.82 19.00 7.19
CA LEU A 77 14.95 18.85 8.64
C LEU A 77 13.64 19.26 9.32
N PRO A 78 12.87 18.31 9.92
CA PRO A 78 11.59 18.61 10.56
C PRO A 78 11.73 19.62 11.72
N GLN A 79 12.90 19.69 12.35
CA GLN A 79 13.18 20.61 13.45
C GLN A 79 13.27 22.09 13.03
N SER A 80 13.61 22.33 11.75
CA SER A 80 13.80 23.69 11.22
C SER A 80 12.68 24.11 10.27
N ASP A 81 11.92 23.14 9.74
CA ASP A 81 10.83 23.37 8.79
C ASP A 81 9.49 22.92 9.39
N ARG A 82 8.71 23.91 9.85
CA ARG A 82 7.40 23.68 10.47
C ARG A 82 6.36 23.09 9.50
N MET A 83 6.46 23.41 8.21
CA MET A 83 5.53 22.86 7.20
C MET A 83 5.82 21.38 6.97
N LEU A 84 7.10 21.02 6.88
CA LEU A 84 7.53 19.62 6.81
C LEU A 84 7.13 18.85 8.07
N LEU A 85 7.33 19.42 9.26
CA LEU A 85 6.95 18.79 10.52
C LEU A 85 5.46 18.46 10.57
N ASN A 86 4.60 19.44 10.29
CA ASN A 86 3.14 19.21 10.27
C ASN A 86 2.76 18.12 9.27
N LYS A 87 3.33 18.18 8.05
CA LYS A 87 3.07 17.17 7.02
C LYS A 87 3.51 15.78 7.45
N LEU A 88 4.66 15.65 8.14
CA LEU A 88 5.10 14.38 8.71
C LEU A 88 4.11 13.89 9.76
N ILE A 89 3.74 14.72 10.73
CA ILE A 89 2.79 14.36 11.78
C ILE A 89 1.46 13.87 11.19
N ASP A 90 0.95 14.54 10.15
CA ASP A 90 -0.29 14.13 9.48
C ASP A 90 -0.14 12.75 8.81
N ASN A 91 0.96 12.52 8.10
CA ASN A 91 1.21 11.24 7.43
C ASN A 91 1.46 10.10 8.43
N TYR A 92 2.16 10.37 9.54
CA TYR A 92 2.34 9.39 10.62
C TYR A 92 1.03 9.10 11.34
N THR A 93 0.18 10.11 11.58
CA THR A 93 -1.17 9.93 12.15
C THR A 93 -1.99 8.98 11.29
N GLN A 94 -2.02 9.24 9.99
CA GLN A 94 -2.72 8.40 9.02
C GLN A 94 -2.18 6.96 8.98
N ALA A 95 -0.87 6.77 9.05
CA ALA A 95 -0.27 5.43 9.11
C ALA A 95 -0.73 4.67 10.36
N VAL A 96 -0.80 5.33 11.51
CA VAL A 96 -1.23 4.71 12.77
C VAL A 96 -2.73 4.40 12.76
N GLU A 97 -3.56 5.24 12.16
CA GLU A 97 -5.01 4.99 12.02
C GLU A 97 -5.31 3.80 11.09
N VAL A 98 -4.52 3.64 10.03
CA VAL A 98 -4.69 2.56 9.06
C VAL A 98 -4.13 1.23 9.56
N LEU A 99 -2.99 1.26 10.26
CA LEU A 99 -2.30 0.07 10.75
C LEU A 99 -2.84 -0.34 12.13
N SER A 100 -3.73 -1.35 12.16
CA SER A 100 -4.27 -1.88 13.42
C SER A 100 -3.15 -2.46 14.31
N PRO A 101 -3.06 -2.04 15.60
CA PRO A 101 -2.07 -2.59 16.54
C PRO A 101 -2.28 -4.08 16.81
N GLU A 102 -3.51 -4.59 16.69
CA GLU A 102 -3.82 -6.01 16.87
C GLU A 102 -3.10 -6.88 15.82
N LYS A 103 -2.96 -6.36 14.59
CA LYS A 103 -2.35 -7.07 13.46
C LYS A 103 -0.83 -6.87 13.38
N HIS A 104 -0.33 -5.75 13.90
CA HIS A 104 1.05 -5.31 13.64
C HIS A 104 1.90 -5.12 14.90
N SER A 105 1.41 -5.50 16.09
CA SER A 105 2.15 -5.36 17.36
C SER A 105 3.54 -6.02 17.38
N HIS A 106 3.73 -7.10 16.62
CA HIS A 106 5.01 -7.81 16.52
C HIS A 106 5.85 -7.37 15.30
N ASN A 107 5.37 -6.40 14.50
CA ASN A 107 6.07 -5.91 13.32
C ASN A 107 7.06 -4.79 13.70
N GLU A 108 8.34 -4.99 13.39
CA GLU A 108 9.40 -4.03 13.71
C GLU A 108 9.20 -2.68 13.00
N SER A 109 8.76 -2.69 11.75
CA SER A 109 8.48 -1.46 10.99
C SER A 109 7.35 -0.66 11.62
N TYR A 110 6.30 -1.34 12.10
CA TYR A 110 5.21 -0.69 12.84
C TYR A 110 5.71 -0.08 14.15
N ALA A 111 6.55 -0.78 14.91
CA ALA A 111 7.17 -0.23 16.11
C ALA A 111 8.00 1.03 15.80
N LYS A 112 8.80 1.02 14.72
CA LYS A 112 9.55 2.20 14.26
C LYS A 112 8.65 3.38 13.90
N ILE A 113 7.51 3.13 13.26
CA ILE A 113 6.51 4.16 12.94
C ILE A 113 6.00 4.80 14.24
N LEU A 114 5.60 3.99 15.23
CA LEU A 114 5.08 4.49 16.51
C LEU A 114 6.11 5.30 17.29
N VAL A 115 7.36 4.81 17.37
CA VAL A 115 8.45 5.51 18.07
C VAL A 115 8.71 6.87 17.41
N ARG A 116 8.89 6.90 16.08
CA ARG A 116 9.11 8.18 15.39
C ARG A 116 7.94 9.14 15.50
N TYR A 117 6.72 8.64 15.46
CA TYR A 117 5.53 9.47 15.66
C TYR A 117 5.49 10.13 17.04
N ALA A 118 5.86 9.40 18.09
CA ALA A 118 5.98 9.95 19.44
C ALA A 118 7.08 11.01 19.52
N GLU A 119 8.25 10.77 18.92
CA GLU A 119 9.37 11.72 18.88
C GLU A 119 9.01 13.03 18.16
N LEU A 120 8.24 12.96 17.07
CA LEU A 120 7.80 14.13 16.31
C LEU A 120 6.75 14.97 17.06
N LYS A 121 6.04 14.39 18.02
CA LYS A 121 5.01 15.06 18.83
C LYS A 121 5.50 15.59 20.18
N ALA A 122 6.75 15.30 20.54
CA ALA A 122 7.34 15.66 21.83
C ALA A 122 7.68 17.16 21.94
#